data_AF-A0A537KJX4-F1
#
_entry.id   AF-A0A537KJX4-F1
#
_cell.length_a   1.000
_cell.length_b   1.000
_cell.length_c   1.000
_cell.angle_alpha   90.00
_cell.angle_beta   90.00
_cell.angle_gamma   90.00
#
_symmetry.space_group_name_H-M   'P 1'
#
loop_
_entity.id
_entity.type
_entity.pdbx_description
1 polymer ?
#
loop_
_entity_poly.entity_id
_entity_poly.type
_entity_poly.pdbx_seq_one_letter_code
_entity_poly.pdbx_strand_id
1 'polypeptide(L)'
;MDRSRGSEPEQQKKPFSTNERKFNLVVDSVPYIVQATPFKFNGELRYRVSFNGSSEHVFTWDSSMGQLRAIDDEASTLPDNLEEAISEKLQSKA
;
A
#
# COMPACT_ATOMS: atom_id res chain seq x y z
N MET A 1 14.69 -0.30 -41.33
CA MET A 1 13.49 -0.87 -40.69
C MET A 1 13.89 -2.23 -40.15
N ASP A 2 13.65 -2.65 -38.92
CA ASP A 2 12.53 -2.42 -38.01
C ASP A 2 13.03 -2.56 -36.55
N ARG A 3 12.53 -1.71 -35.65
CA ARG A 3 12.89 -1.70 -34.22
C ARG A 3 12.15 -2.85 -33.54
N SER A 4 12.85 -3.91 -33.16
CA SER A 4 12.27 -4.98 -32.33
C SER A 4 12.00 -4.47 -30.91
N ARG A 5 10.84 -3.83 -30.78
CA ARG A 5 9.77 -4.11 -29.82
C ARG A 5 10.24 -4.51 -28.42
N GLY A 6 10.12 -3.55 -27.51
CA GLY A 6 10.33 -3.73 -26.07
C GLY A 6 9.56 -4.93 -25.53
N SER A 7 10.25 -5.69 -24.69
CA SER A 7 9.67 -6.77 -23.90
C SER A 7 9.29 -6.19 -22.53
N GLU A 8 8.08 -5.66 -22.41
CA GLU A 8 7.28 -5.61 -21.18
C GLU A 8 5.84 -5.87 -21.65
N PRO A 9 4.98 -6.60 -20.92
CA PRO A 9 4.99 -6.77 -19.45
C PRO A 9 4.68 -8.21 -18.98
N GLU A 10 5.31 -8.63 -17.89
CA GLU A 10 4.60 -9.53 -16.95
C GLU A 10 4.71 -8.90 -15.57
N GLN A 11 3.69 -8.09 -15.25
CA GLN A 11 3.32 -7.90 -13.86
C GLN A 11 3.07 -9.29 -13.30
N GLN A 12 4.11 -9.80 -12.67
CA GLN A 12 4.18 -11.07 -11.99
C GLN A 12 2.98 -11.11 -11.03
N LYS A 13 1.90 -11.80 -11.45
CA LYS A 13 0.78 -12.17 -10.60
C LYS A 13 1.31 -13.14 -9.56
N LYS A 14 2.02 -12.61 -8.56
CA LYS A 14 2.55 -13.39 -7.45
C LYS A 14 1.37 -13.91 -6.62
N PRO A 15 1.47 -15.15 -6.14
CA PRO A 15 0.38 -15.83 -5.46
C PRO A 15 -0.16 -14.96 -4.33
N PHE A 16 -1.49 -14.91 -4.17
CA PHE A 16 -2.17 -14.28 -3.05
C PHE A 16 -1.39 -14.59 -1.77
N SER A 17 -0.65 -13.59 -1.28
CA SER A 17 0.05 -13.73 -0.01
C SER A 17 -1.04 -13.87 1.04
N THR A 18 -0.96 -14.93 1.85
CA THR A 18 -1.94 -15.33 2.87
C THR A 18 -2.26 -14.24 3.91
N ASN A 19 -1.68 -13.05 3.78
CA ASN A 19 -1.83 -11.89 4.66
C ASN A 19 -2.31 -10.62 3.93
N GLU A 20 -2.87 -10.72 2.71
CA GLU A 20 -3.60 -9.59 2.11
C GLU A 20 -4.75 -9.20 3.04
N ARG A 21 -4.83 -7.91 3.41
CA ARG A 21 -5.91 -7.36 4.23
C ARG A 21 -6.73 -6.40 3.41
N LYS A 22 -8.03 -6.65 3.34
CA LYS A 22 -9.02 -5.76 2.73
C LYS A 22 -9.97 -5.27 3.82
N PHE A 23 -10.15 -3.96 3.91
CA PHE A 23 -11.03 -3.36 4.92
C PHE A 23 -11.55 -2.01 4.45
N ASN A 24 -12.68 -1.60 5.02
CA ASN A 24 -13.27 -0.30 4.78
C ASN A 24 -12.89 0.66 5.91
N LEU A 25 -12.55 1.89 5.55
CA LEU A 25 -12.35 3.01 6.45
C LEU A 25 -13.32 4.14 6.11
N VAL A 26 -13.64 4.95 7.12
CA VAL A 26 -14.27 6.25 6.91
C VAL A 26 -13.36 7.27 7.60
N VAL A 27 -12.79 8.17 6.81
CA VAL A 27 -11.84 9.20 7.27
C VAL A 27 -12.40 10.54 6.82
N ASP A 28 -12.64 11.47 7.75
CA ASP A 28 -13.29 12.76 7.49
C ASP A 28 -14.59 12.68 6.68
N SER A 29 -15.43 11.68 6.97
CA SER A 29 -16.67 11.37 6.23
C SER A 29 -16.47 10.90 4.79
N VAL A 30 -15.23 10.64 4.36
CA VAL A 30 -14.92 10.05 3.06
C VAL A 30 -14.69 8.53 3.24
N PRO A 31 -15.44 7.68 2.52
CA PRO A 31 -15.24 6.24 2.57
C PRO A 31 -14.05 5.79 1.71
N TYR A 32 -13.25 4.88 2.25
CA TYR A 32 -12.12 4.26 1.59
C TYR A 32 -12.22 2.73 1.66
N ILE A 33 -12.12 2.08 0.51
CA ILE A 33 -11.87 0.64 0.40
C ILE A 33 -10.36 0.47 0.30
N VAL A 34 -9.76 -0.08 1.34
CA VAL A 34 -8.32 -0.27 1.43
C VAL A 34 -7.98 -1.72 1.13
N GLN A 35 -7.01 -1.93 0.23
CA GLN A 35 -6.40 -3.23 0.00
C GLN A 35 -4.91 -3.14 0.29
N ALA A 36 -4.46 -3.85 1.31
CA ALA A 36 -3.09 -3.83 1.79
C ALA A 36 -2.43 -5.21 1.64
N THR A 37 -1.33 -5.26 0.90
CA THR A 37 -0.53 -6.47 0.69
C THR A 37 0.85 -6.32 1.32
N PRO A 38 1.19 -7.10 2.37
CA PRO A 38 2.51 -7.06 2.96
C PRO A 38 3.54 -7.66 2.01
N PHE A 39 4.74 -7.07 1.97
CA PHE A 39 5.89 -7.59 1.27
C PHE A 39 7.18 -7.25 2.04
N LYS A 40 8.26 -7.98 1.75
CA LYS A 40 9.59 -7.67 2.29
C LYS A 40 10.45 -6.98 1.24
N PHE A 41 11.14 -5.93 1.65
CA PHE A 41 12.15 -5.25 0.83
C PHE A 41 13.37 -4.95 1.70
N ASN A 42 14.55 -5.42 1.29
CA ASN A 42 15.79 -5.30 2.07
C ASN A 42 15.67 -5.75 3.54
N GLY A 43 14.86 -6.78 3.80
CA GLY A 43 14.63 -7.29 5.16
C GLY A 43 13.56 -6.53 5.96
N GLU A 44 13.09 -5.39 5.47
CA GLU A 44 12.02 -4.60 6.11
C GLU A 44 10.63 -5.06 5.64
N LEU A 45 9.67 -5.05 6.56
CA LEU A 45 8.27 -5.25 6.23
C LEU A 45 7.69 -3.94 5.68
N ARG A 46 7.08 -4.03 4.50
CA ARG A 46 6.40 -2.94 3.82
C ARG A 46 5.02 -3.40 3.37
N TYR A 47 4.16 -2.45 3.03
CA TYR A 47 2.81 -2.72 2.55
C TYR A 47 2.60 -2.01 1.21
N ARG A 48 2.07 -2.72 0.22
CA ARG A 48 1.44 -2.09 -0.95
C ARG A 48 -0.01 -1.85 -0.62
N VAL A 49 -0.45 -0.61 -0.72
CA VAL A 49 -1.80 -0.21 -0.31
C VAL A 49 -2.46 0.52 -1.46
N SER A 50 -3.62 0.06 -1.91
CA SER A 50 -4.46 0.79 -2.86
C SER A 50 -5.76 1.25 -2.22
N PHE A 51 -6.30 2.35 -2.74
CA PHE A 51 -7.47 3.04 -2.20
C PHE A 51 -8.57 3.12 -3.25
N ASN A 52 -9.76 2.58 -3.00
CA ASN A 52 -10.89 2.68 -3.93
C ASN A 52 -10.56 2.19 -5.38
N GLY A 53 -9.59 1.28 -5.53
CA GLY A 53 -9.11 0.82 -6.84
C GLY A 53 -8.15 1.78 -7.56
N SER A 54 -7.58 2.76 -6.85
CA SER A 54 -6.53 3.67 -7.34
C SER A 54 -5.18 2.96 -7.54
N SER A 55 -4.17 3.74 -7.93
CA SER A 55 -2.76 3.36 -7.87
C SER A 55 -2.38 2.81 -6.49
N GLU A 56 -1.42 1.87 -6.49
CA GLU A 56 -0.82 1.32 -5.28
C GLU A 56 0.25 2.27 -4.75
N HIS A 57 0.21 2.52 -3.44
CA HIS A 57 1.22 3.24 -2.68
C HIS A 57 2.03 2.29 -1.81
N VAL A 58 3.29 2.61 -1.55
CA VAL A 58 4.17 1.79 -0.71
C VAL A 58 4.31 2.44 0.65
N PHE A 59 3.93 1.69 1.68
CA PHE A 59 4.04 2.07 3.07
C PHE A 59 5.15 1.30 3.78
N THR A 60 5.88 1.99 4.65
CA THR A 60 6.83 1.40 5.59
C THR A 60 6.48 1.82 7.01
N TRP A 61 6.94 1.05 7.99
CA TRP A 61 6.75 1.39 9.40
C TRP A 61 7.76 2.46 9.83
N ASP A 62 7.26 3.63 10.23
CA ASP A 62 8.05 4.65 10.89
C ASP A 62 8.00 4.42 12.40
N SER A 63 9.09 3.91 12.97
CA SER A 63 9.21 3.63 14.40
C SER A 63 9.24 4.89 15.27
N SER A 64 9.61 6.05 14.70
CA SER A 64 9.65 7.32 15.43
C SER A 64 8.26 7.89 15.60
N MET A 65 7.40 7.71 14.59
CA MET A 65 6.00 8.15 14.64
C MET A 65 5.04 7.07 15.15
N GLY A 66 5.45 5.81 15.17
CA GLY A 66 4.60 4.70 15.58
C GLY A 66 3.45 4.43 14.60
N GLN A 67 3.67 4.73 13.31
CA GLN A 67 2.68 4.56 12.26
C GLN A 67 3.33 4.17 10.92
N LEU A 68 2.52 3.66 9.99
CA LEU A 68 2.93 3.48 8.61
C LEU A 68 2.98 4.84 7.92
N ARG A 69 4.06 5.06 7.17
CA ARG A 69 4.26 6.21 6.29
C ARG A 69 4.45 5.72 4.87
N ALA A 70 3.78 6.37 3.95
CA ALA A 70 4.04 6.14 2.55
C ALA A 70 5.39 6.75 2.13
N ILE A 71 6.08 6.07 1.22
CA ILE A 71 7.45 6.40 0.78
C ILE A 71 7.56 6.65 -0.71
N ASP A 72 6.45 6.67 -1.44
CA ASP A 72 6.38 7.06 -2.83
C ASP A 72 6.03 8.55 -2.99
N ASP A 73 6.46 9.16 -4.09
CA ASP A 73 6.31 10.61 -4.31
C ASP A 73 4.84 11.05 -4.38
N GLU A 74 3.96 10.19 -4.92
CA GLU A 74 2.51 10.46 -5.02
C GLU A 74 1.84 10.48 -3.65
N ALA A 75 2.44 9.84 -2.64
CA ALA A 75 1.89 9.77 -1.32
C ALA A 75 1.88 11.09 -0.54
N SER A 76 2.63 12.09 -1.00
CA SER A 76 2.56 13.47 -0.48
C SER A 76 1.14 14.06 -0.56
N THR A 77 0.26 13.44 -1.36
CA THR A 77 -1.14 13.84 -1.53
C THR A 77 -2.10 13.10 -0.60
N LEU A 78 -1.63 12.08 0.13
CA LEU A 78 -2.47 11.32 1.06
C LEU A 78 -2.72 12.14 2.33
N PRO A 79 -3.99 12.17 2.82
CA PRO A 79 -4.29 12.77 4.11
C PRO A 79 -3.55 12.06 5.25
N ASP A 80 -2.95 12.81 6.18
CA ASP A 80 -2.23 12.24 7.34
C ASP A 80 -3.12 11.30 8.16
N ASN A 81 -4.38 11.67 8.36
CA ASN A 81 -5.35 10.85 9.11
C ASN A 81 -5.74 9.55 8.39
N LEU A 82 -5.57 9.48 7.06
CA LEU A 82 -5.74 8.24 6.33
C LEU A 82 -4.59 7.28 6.62
N GLU A 83 -3.34 7.77 6.63
CA GLU A 83 -2.17 6.97 6.98
C GLU A 83 -2.28 6.42 8.42
N GLU A 84 -2.69 7.26 9.36
CA GLU A 84 -2.91 6.87 10.76
C GLU A 84 -3.97 5.76 10.87
N ALA A 85 -5.15 5.96 10.25
CA ALA A 85 -6.24 4.98 10.30
C ALA A 85 -5.86 3.62 9.67
N ILE A 86 -5.06 3.62 8.60
CA ILE A 86 -4.52 2.40 7.98
C ILE A 86 -3.55 1.72 8.94
N SER A 87 -2.68 2.49 9.57
CA SER A 87 -1.69 2.00 10.54
C SER A 87 -2.36 1.28 11.70
N GLU A 88 -3.38 1.89 12.28
CA GLU A 88 -4.18 1.28 13.33
C GLU A 88 -4.81 -0.04 12.88
N LYS A 89 -5.39 -0.09 11.68
CA LYS A 89 -6.00 -1.33 11.14
C LYS A 89 -4.97 -2.42 10.88
N LEU A 90 -3.82 -2.07 10.33
CA LEU A 90 -2.77 -3.04 9.98
C LEU A 90 -2.01 -3.54 11.22
N GLN A 91 -1.87 -2.71 12.26
CA GLN A 91 -1.26 -3.10 13.54
C GLN A 91 -2.25 -3.77 14.49
N SER A 92 -3.55 -3.50 14.37
CA SER A 92 -4.57 -4.24 15.08
C SER A 92 -4.47 -5.71 14.69
N LYS A 93 -4.12 -6.55 15.67
CA LYS A 93 -4.17 -8.01 15.53
C LYS A 93 -5.57 -8.39 15.03
N ALA A 94 -5.60 -9.13 13.93
CA ALA A 94 -6.83 -9.76 13.45
C ALA A 94 -7.37 -10.74 14.50
#